data_AF-A0A6A6RPX6-F1
#
_entry.id   AF-A0A6A6RPX6-F1
#
_cell.length_a   1.000
_cell.length_b   1.000
_cell.length_c   1.000
_cell.angle_alpha   90.00
_cell.angle_beta   90.00
_cell.angle_gamma   90.00
#
_symmetry.space_group_name_H-M   'P 1'
#
loop_
_entity.id
_entity.type
_entity.pdbx_description
1 polymer ?
#
loop_
_entity_poly.entity_id
_entity_poly.type
_entity_poly.pdbx_seq_one_letter_code
_entity_poly.pdbx_strand_id
1 'polypeptide(L)' 'MCQLSVTEPTDSDITTAANKIVQKHIKLLHEYNEIKDIGQGLMGLIADSRGVRIVEVQDEFGVDAKD' A
#
# COMPACT_ATOMS: atom_id res chain seq x y z
N MET A 1 43.93 -13.43 -11.38
CA MET A 1 42.79 -14.22 -11.89
C MET A 1 41.76 -14.31 -10.78
N CYS A 2 40.84 -13.35 -10.71
CA CYS A 2 39.76 -13.36 -9.71
C CYS A 2 38.52 -13.91 -10.42
N GLN A 3 38.29 -15.22 -10.33
CA GLN A 3 37.06 -15.82 -10.83
C GLN A 3 35.97 -15.59 -9.80
N LEU A 4 35.09 -14.61 -10.08
CA LEU A 4 33.77 -14.61 -9.46
C LEU A 4 33.04 -15.87 -9.94
N SER A 5 32.97 -16.89 -9.09
CA SER A 5 32.02 -17.99 -9.29
C SER A 5 30.62 -17.44 -9.04
N VAL A 6 29.92 -17.06 -10.11
CA VAL A 6 28.47 -16.84 -10.04
C VAL A 6 27.86 -18.23 -9.91
N THR A 7 27.59 -18.66 -8.68
CA THR A 7 26.79 -19.86 -8.43
C THR A 7 25.38 -19.56 -8.93
N GLU A 8 24.92 -20.30 -9.93
CA GLU A 8 23.56 -20.14 -10.45
C GLU A 8 22.56 -20.37 -9.32
N PRO A 9 21.55 -19.49 -9.15
CA PRO A 9 20.57 -19.62 -8.09
C PRO A 9 19.77 -20.91 -8.28
N THR A 10 19.59 -21.66 -7.21
CA THR A 10 18.78 -22.89 -7.24
C THR A 10 17.29 -22.56 -7.33
N ASP A 11 16.46 -23.48 -7.80
CA ASP A 11 15.00 -23.30 -7.91
C ASP A 11 14.34 -22.92 -6.56
N SER A 12 14.90 -23.44 -5.46
CA SER A 12 14.52 -23.07 -4.09
C SER A 12 14.84 -21.60 -3.77
N ASP A 13 15.98 -21.08 -4.22
CA ASP A 13 16.36 -19.68 -4.00
C ASP A 13 15.42 -18.73 -4.76
N ILE A 14 15.06 -19.09 -5.99
CA ILE A 14 14.12 -18.33 -6.83
C ILE A 14 12.74 -18.29 -6.17
N THR A 15 12.23 -19.45 -5.74
CA THR A 15 10.92 -19.56 -5.07
C THR A 15 10.89 -18.76 -3.77
N THR A 16 11.98 -18.81 -2.99
CA THR A 16 12.10 -18.05 -1.73
C THR A 16 12.12 -16.55 -2.00
N ALA A 17 12.84 -16.08 -3.03
CA ALA A 17 12.88 -14.68 -3.41
C ALA A 17 11.51 -14.19 -3.90
N ALA A 18 10.83 -14.97 -4.74
CA ALA A 18 9.48 -14.67 -5.21
C ALA A 18 8.49 -14.53 -4.05
N ASN A 19 8.49 -15.49 -3.11
CA ASN A 19 7.65 -15.42 -1.91
C ASN A 19 7.95 -14.19 -1.05
N LYS A 20 9.21 -13.81 -0.88
CA LYS A 20 9.59 -12.59 -0.14
C LYS A 20 9.01 -11.33 -0.80
N ILE A 21 9.05 -11.23 -2.13
CA ILE A 21 8.50 -10.09 -2.87
C ILE A 21 6.99 -10.01 -2.68
N VAL A 22 6.28 -11.14 -2.85
CA VAL A 22 4.83 -11.20 -2.66
C VAL A 22 4.45 -10.82 -1.24
N GLN A 23 5.11 -11.39 -0.23
CA GLN A 23 4.84 -11.06 1.17
C GLN A 23 5.10 -9.58 1.49
N LYS A 24 6.16 -8.99 0.91
CA LYS A 24 6.40 -7.54 1.04
C LYS A 24 5.26 -6.73 0.42
N HIS A 25 4.78 -7.12 -0.76
CA HIS A 25 3.68 -6.42 -1.42
C HIS A 25 2.36 -6.53 -0.66
N ILE A 26 2.07 -7.71 -0.10
CA ILE A 26 0.89 -7.93 0.75
C ILE A 26 0.93 -6.99 1.95
N LYS A 27 2.07 -6.88 2.64
CA LYS A 27 2.23 -5.98 3.79
C LYS A 27 1.98 -4.52 3.42
N LEU A 28 2.62 -4.05 2.34
CA LEU A 28 2.43 -2.67 1.87
C LEU A 28 0.97 -2.37 1.52
N LEU A 29 0.27 -3.32 0.90
CA LEU A 29 -1.16 -3.14 0.59
C LEU A 29 -2.02 -3.07 1.85
N HIS A 30 -1.71 -3.86 2.89
CA HIS A 30 -2.44 -3.82 4.15
C HIS A 30 -2.19 -2.49 4.88
N GLU A 31 -0.93 -2.05 4.96
CA GLU A 31 -0.57 -0.77 5.57
C GLU A 31 -1.24 0.41 4.83
N TYR A 32 -1.24 0.38 3.50
CA TYR A 32 -1.93 1.38 2.69
C TYR A 32 -3.44 1.42 2.98
N ASN A 33 -4.10 0.25 2.95
CA ASN A 33 -5.54 0.17 3.20
C ASN A 33 -5.90 0.64 4.61
N GLU A 34 -5.10 0.28 5.62
CA GLU A 34 -5.34 0.71 7.01
C GLU A 34 -5.28 2.23 7.16
N ILE A 35 -4.26 2.88 6.58
CA ILE A 35 -4.14 4.34 6.60
C ILE A 35 -5.29 5.00 5.83
N LYS A 36 -5.64 4.45 4.67
CA LYS A 36 -6.76 4.93 3.85
C LYS A 36 -8.08 4.87 4.61
N ASP A 37 -8.40 3.75 5.27
CA ASP A 37 -9.64 3.56 6.02
C ASP A 37 -9.74 4.53 7.20
N ILE A 38 -8.63 4.73 7.93
CA ILE A 38 -8.55 5.74 9.00
C ILE A 38 -8.80 7.14 8.43
N GLY A 39 -8.14 7.49 7.32
CA GLY A 39 -8.30 8.78 6.65
C GLY A 39 -9.75 9.03 6.20
N GLN A 40 -10.39 8.05 5.57
CA GLN A 40 -11.79 8.14 5.17
C GLN A 40 -12.74 8.29 6.37
N GLY A 41 -12.49 7.56 7.46
CA GLY A 41 -13.25 7.72 8.71
C GLY A 41 -13.14 9.14 9.28
N LEU A 42 -11.93 9.71 9.33
CA LEU A 42 -11.70 11.09 9.77
C LEU A 42 -12.38 12.10 8.85
N MET A 43 -12.30 11.92 7.53
CA MET A 43 -13.01 12.78 6.57
C MET A 43 -14.54 12.71 6.73
N GLY A 44 -15.08 11.54 7.07
CA GLY A 44 -16.50 11.39 7.42
C GLY A 44 -16.90 12.25 8.62
N LEU A 45 -16.11 12.22 9.70
CA LEU A 45 -16.35 13.05 10.87
C LEU A 45 -16.28 14.56 10.55
N ILE A 46 -15.33 14.97 9.69
CA ILE A 46 -15.22 16.36 9.23
C ILE A 46 -16.44 16.77 8.41
N ALA A 47 -16.88 15.91 7.48
CA ALA A 47 -18.04 16.15 6.64
C ALA A 47 -19.31 16.31 7.49
N ASP A 48 -19.52 15.41 8.45
CA ASP A 48 -20.62 15.46 9.41
C ASP A 48 -20.60 16.74 10.23
N SER A 49 -19.43 17.14 10.74
CA SER A 49 -19.28 18.37 11.52
C SER A 49 -19.54 19.63 10.71
N ARG A 50 -19.28 19.61 9.40
CA ARG A 50 -19.48 20.75 8.49
C ARG A 50 -20.87 20.73 7.83
N GLY A 51 -21.61 19.64 7.93
CA GLY A 51 -22.89 19.46 7.25
C GLY A 51 -22.77 19.38 5.73
N VAL A 52 -21.61 18.96 5.23
CA VAL A 52 -21.31 18.82 3.79
C VAL A 52 -21.18 17.34 3.42
N ARG A 53 -21.12 17.03 2.12
CA ARG A 53 -20.90 15.65 1.68
C ARG A 53 -19.42 15.30 1.78
N ILE A 54 -19.13 14.03 2.08
CA ILE A 54 -17.75 13.53 2.17
C ILE A 54 -16.95 13.76 0.88
N VAL A 55 -17.60 13.72 -0.29
CA VAL A 55 -16.96 14.01 -1.59
C VAL A 55 -16.42 15.44 -1.68
N GLU A 56 -17.09 16.41 -1.05
CA GLU A 56 -16.63 17.82 -1.05
C GLU A 56 -15.38 17.98 -0.18
N VAL A 57 -15.29 17.22 0.91
CA VAL A 57 -14.10 17.16 1.77
C VAL A 57 -12.96 16.45 1.04
N GLN A 58 -13.24 15.34 0.36
CA GLN A 58 -12.25 14.60 -0.43
C GLN A 58 -11.64 15.50 -1.53
N ASP A 59 -12.46 16.25 -2.26
CA ASP A 59 -12.01 17.21 -3.27
C ASP A 59 -11.12 18.32 -2.66
N GLU A 60 -11.46 18.84 -1.47
CA GLU A 60 -10.69 19.86 -0.75
C GLU A 60 -9.30 19.35 -0.36
N PHE A 61 -9.21 18.11 0.11
CA PHE A 61 -7.95 17.47 0.50
C PHE A 61 -7.19 16.81 -0.68
N GLY A 62 -7.76 16.86 -1.90
CA GLY A 62 -7.15 16.30 -3.10
C GLY A 62 -7.06 14.78 -3.10
N VAL A 63 -8.05 14.10 -2.52
CA VAL A 63 -8.13 12.64 -2.42
C VAL A 63 -9.26 12.14 -3.32
N ASP A 64 -9.00 11.18 -4.21
CA ASP A 64 -10.07 10.54 -5.00
C ASP A 64 -10.73 9.42 -4.18
N ALA A 65 -12.05 9.25 -4.32
CA ALA A 65 -12.76 8.13 -3.71
C ALA A 65 -12.32 6.76 -4.27
N LYS A 66 -11.68 6.74 -5.44
CA LYS A 66 -11.21 5.54 -6.16
C LYS A 66 -9.75 5.17 -5.89
N ASP A 67 -8.97 6.06 -5.28
CA ASP A 67 -7.64 5.73 -4.76
C ASP A 67 -7.80 4.89 -3.50
#